data_AF-A0A2G9UMV8-F1
#
_entry.id   AF-A0A2G9UMV8-F1
#
_cell.length_a   1.000
_cell.length_b   1.000
_cell.length_c   1.000
_cell.angle_alpha   90.00
_cell.angle_beta   90.00
_cell.angle_gamma   90.00
#
_symmetry.space_group_name_H-M   'P 1'
#
loop_
_entity.id
_entity.type
_entity.pdbx_description
1 polymer ?
#
loop_
_entity_poly.entity_id
_entity_poly.type
_entity_poly.pdbx_seq_one_letter_code
_entity_poly.pdbx_strand_id
1 'polypeptide(L)'
;MWIGLLAALAASFLFGSVFVPIKKAQAGDGFTAQLFLCLGAFFVSTLVHAFQGFPPLHGFAMIGGVLWASANAFAIPIMNRLGMALAILVWNTISCLTGWATSRLIFLGYASIGKFIASLCYRYGLFGLPAAVPASLILNYIGIVALIAG
;
A
#
# COMPACT_ATOMS: atom_id res chain seq x y z
N MET A 1 7.46 10.86 -15.73
CA MET A 1 7.92 11.15 -14.36
C MET A 1 6.97 12.08 -13.60
N TRP A 2 6.65 13.27 -14.15
CA TRP A 2 5.76 14.25 -13.50
C TRP A 2 4.34 13.75 -13.19
N ILE A 3 3.72 13.00 -14.10
CA ILE A 3 2.35 12.46 -13.91
C ILE A 3 2.30 11.46 -12.74
N GLY A 4 3.32 10.60 -12.61
CA GLY A 4 3.43 9.68 -11.48
C GLY A 4 3.72 10.39 -10.15
N LEU A 5 4.51 11.46 -10.19
CA LEU A 5 4.80 12.27 -9.00
C LEU A 5 3.55 13.03 -8.53
N LEU A 6 2.79 13.62 -9.47
CA LEU A 6 1.51 14.27 -9.17
C LEU A 6 0.47 13.26 -8.67
N ALA A 7 0.40 12.06 -9.26
CA ALA A 7 -0.49 11.00 -8.79
C ALA A 7 -0.11 10.52 -7.38
N ALA A 8 1.19 10.38 -7.08
CA ALA A 8 1.66 10.02 -5.75
C ALA A 8 1.36 11.12 -4.72
N LEU A 9 1.56 12.39 -5.07
CA LEU A 9 1.18 13.52 -4.20
C LEU A 9 -0.32 13.53 -3.92
N ALA A 10 -1.15 13.41 -4.96
CA ALA A 10 -2.60 13.37 -4.83
C ALA A 10 -3.05 12.17 -3.96
N ALA A 11 -2.46 10.99 -4.17
CA ALA A 11 -2.74 9.79 -3.38
C ALA A 11 -2.37 9.99 -1.90
N SER A 12 -1.22 10.59 -1.60
CA SER A 12 -0.80 10.89 -0.23
C SER A 12 -1.78 11.82 0.50
N PHE A 13 -2.28 12.86 -0.18
CA PHE A 13 -3.29 13.77 0.41
C PHE A 13 -4.64 13.06 0.64
N LEU A 14 -5.10 12.26 -0.32
CA LEU A 14 -6.38 11.55 -0.22
C LEU A 14 -6.34 10.44 0.85
N PHE A 15 -5.28 9.63 0.89
CA PHE A 15 -5.10 8.60 1.93
C PHE A 15 -4.84 9.21 3.32
N GLY A 16 -4.11 10.32 3.40
CA GLY A 16 -3.87 11.01 4.67
C GLY A 16 -5.13 11.63 5.27
N SER A 17 -6.10 12.02 4.43
CA SER A 17 -7.36 12.63 4.87
C SER A 17 -8.48 11.63 5.14
N VAL A 18 -8.37 10.38 4.68
CA VAL A 18 -9.40 9.33 4.82
C VAL A 18 -9.82 9.09 6.28
N PHE A 19 -8.90 9.17 7.23
CA PHE A 19 -9.16 8.90 8.65
C PHE A 19 -9.53 10.16 9.45
N VAL A 20 -9.51 11.35 8.85
CA VAL A 20 -9.84 12.62 9.51
C VAL A 20 -11.33 12.74 9.86
N PRO A 21 -12.29 12.36 9.00
CA PRO A 21 -13.73 12.41 9.31
C PRO A 21 -14.16 11.48 10.44
N ILE A 22 -13.39 10.41 10.70
CA ILE A 22 -13.66 9.42 11.76
C ILE A 22 -13.56 10.05 13.16
N LYS A 23 -12.87 11.19 13.29
CA LYS A 23 -12.87 12.00 14.52
C LYS A 23 -14.15 12.80 14.74
N LYS A 24 -14.91 13.09 13.67
CA LYS A 24 -16.10 13.97 13.74
C LYS A 24 -17.42 13.20 13.71
N ALA A 25 -17.44 12.01 13.10
CA ALA A 25 -18.57 11.10 13.13
C ALA A 25 -18.20 9.87 13.97
N GLN A 26 -19.06 9.48 14.91
CA GLN A 26 -18.84 8.34 15.80
C GLN A 26 -18.48 7.12 14.94
N ALA A 27 -17.23 6.65 15.07
CA ALA A 27 -16.73 5.50 14.33
C ALA A 27 -17.58 4.29 14.69
N GLY A 28 -18.56 3.96 13.84
CA GLY A 28 -19.33 2.73 13.94
C GLY A 28 -18.45 1.51 13.72
N ASP A 29 -19.08 0.36 13.52
CA ASP A 29 -18.36 -0.90 13.37
C ASP A 29 -17.38 -0.89 12.19
N GLY A 30 -16.11 -1.25 12.44
CA GLY A 30 -15.03 -1.19 11.45
C GLY A 30 -15.27 -2.08 10.22
N PHE A 31 -16.03 -3.16 10.40
CA PHE A 31 -16.42 -4.07 9.34
C PHE A 31 -17.40 -3.43 8.34
N THR A 32 -18.32 -2.61 8.83
CA THR A 32 -19.31 -1.91 8.01
C THR A 32 -18.65 -0.84 7.15
N ALA A 33 -17.73 -0.06 7.74
CA ALA A 33 -16.93 0.91 7.01
C ALA A 33 -16.07 0.24 5.91
N GLN A 34 -15.49 -0.93 6.21
CA GLN A 34 -14.74 -1.70 5.22
C GLN A 34 -15.61 -2.21 4.08
N LEU A 35 -16.84 -2.65 4.36
CA LEU A 35 -17.79 -3.08 3.34
C LEU A 35 -18.11 -1.95 2.36
N PHE A 36 -18.40 -0.75 2.85
CA PHE A 36 -18.66 0.42 2.00
C PHE A 36 -17.43 0.85 1.20
N LEU A 37 -16.24 0.80 1.78
CA LEU A 37 -14.98 1.06 1.07
C LEU A 37 -14.77 0.05 -0.08
N CYS A 38 -14.98 -1.24 0.19
CA CYS A 38 -14.88 -2.29 -0.81
C CYS A 38 -15.93 -2.15 -1.92
N LEU A 39 -17.17 -1.76 -1.61
CA LEU A 39 -18.20 -1.48 -2.61
C LEU A 39 -17.79 -0.31 -3.52
N GLY A 40 -17.31 0.81 -2.96
CA GLY A 40 -16.81 1.94 -3.74
C GLY A 40 -15.64 1.55 -4.64
N ALA A 41 -14.67 0.82 -4.10
CA ALA A 41 -13.52 0.31 -4.87
C ALA A 41 -13.95 -0.67 -5.98
N PHE A 42 -14.99 -1.48 -5.75
CA PHE A 42 -15.56 -2.37 -6.76
C PHE A 42 -16.16 -1.59 -7.92
N PHE A 43 -17.01 -0.59 -7.65
CA PHE A 43 -17.59 0.24 -8.72
C PHE A 43 -16.53 0.96 -9.56
N VAL A 44 -15.55 1.60 -8.91
CA VAL A 44 -14.46 2.29 -9.61
C VAL A 44 -13.61 1.29 -10.41
N SER A 45 -13.29 0.13 -9.83
CA SER A 45 -12.51 -0.91 -10.53
C SER A 45 -13.27 -1.47 -11.74
N THR A 46 -14.58 -1.71 -11.63
CA THR A 46 -15.40 -2.21 -12.74
C THR A 46 -15.48 -1.19 -13.88
N LEU A 47 -15.60 0.11 -13.57
CA LEU A 47 -15.54 1.17 -14.59
C LEU A 47 -14.19 1.18 -15.31
N VAL A 48 -13.08 1.12 -14.57
CA VAL A 48 -11.73 1.06 -15.16
C VAL A 48 -11.54 -0.20 -16.00
N HIS A 49 -12.04 -1.35 -15.55
CA HIS A 49 -12.02 -2.60 -16.31
C HIS A 49 -12.84 -2.51 -17.61
N ALA A 50 -13.97 -1.81 -17.60
CA ALA A 50 -14.78 -1.59 -18.79
C ALA A 50 -14.04 -0.70 -19.81
N PHE A 51 -13.34 0.35 -19.37
CA PHE A 51 -12.52 1.19 -20.24
C PHE A 51 -11.30 0.47 -20.83
N GLN A 52 -10.80 -0.57 -20.17
CA GLN A 52 -9.63 -1.34 -20.60
C GLN A 52 -9.99 -2.57 -21.45
N GLY A 53 -11.28 -2.81 -21.75
CA GLY A 53 -11.70 -3.89 -22.66
C GLY A 53 -11.60 -5.30 -22.06
N PHE A 54 -11.84 -5.45 -20.75
CA PHE A 54 -11.85 -6.73 -20.03
C PHE A 54 -10.56 -7.58 -20.17
N PRO A 55 -9.43 -7.10 -19.62
CA PRO A 55 -8.22 -7.92 -19.54
C PRO A 55 -8.44 -9.16 -18.64
N PRO A 56 -7.68 -10.25 -18.86
CA PRO A 56 -7.82 -11.49 -18.11
C PRO A 56 -7.54 -11.29 -16.61
N LEU A 57 -8.37 -11.95 -15.79
CA LEU A 57 -8.26 -11.89 -14.33
C LEU A 57 -7.08 -12.76 -13.84
N HIS A 58 -6.09 -12.13 -13.21
CA HIS A 58 -4.99 -12.83 -12.57
C HIS A 58 -5.34 -13.22 -11.13
N GLY A 59 -5.49 -14.51 -10.85
CA GLY A 59 -5.84 -15.02 -9.51
C GLY A 59 -4.87 -14.61 -8.40
N PHE A 60 -3.58 -14.48 -8.69
CA PHE A 60 -2.58 -13.99 -7.72
C PHE A 60 -2.85 -12.55 -7.25
N ALA A 61 -3.41 -11.70 -8.11
CA ALA A 61 -3.78 -10.33 -7.72
C ALA A 61 -4.98 -10.30 -6.77
N MET A 62 -5.85 -11.32 -6.82
CA MET A 62 -7.02 -11.41 -5.94
C MET A 62 -6.62 -11.67 -4.48
N ILE A 63 -5.56 -12.47 -4.26
CA ILE A 63 -5.04 -12.75 -2.91
C ILE A 63 -4.58 -11.46 -2.22
N GLY A 64 -3.88 -10.57 -2.95
CA GLY A 64 -3.50 -9.24 -2.45
C GLY A 64 -4.72 -8.40 -2.05
N GLY A 65 -5.80 -8.46 -2.85
CA GLY A 65 -7.07 -7.80 -2.53
C GLY A 65 -7.74 -8.33 -1.26
N VAL A 66 -7.75 -9.65 -1.05
CA VAL A 66 -8.29 -10.29 0.16
C VAL A 66 -7.49 -9.89 1.40
N LEU A 67 -6.16 -9.91 1.32
CA LEU A 67 -5.28 -9.48 2.41
C LEU A 67 -5.47 -7.98 2.72
N TRP A 68 -5.58 -7.14 1.70
CA TRP A 68 -5.84 -5.71 1.87
C TRP A 68 -7.20 -5.44 2.53
N ALA A 69 -8.26 -6.13 2.11
CA ALA A 69 -9.58 -5.97 2.70
C ALA A 69 -9.61 -6.43 4.17
N SER A 70 -8.92 -7.54 4.47
CA SER A 70 -8.80 -8.07 5.83
C SER A 70 -8.05 -7.09 6.74
N ALA A 71 -6.92 -6.54 6.29
CA ALA A 71 -6.15 -5.56 7.04
C ALA A 71 -6.94 -4.28 7.34
N ASN A 72 -7.71 -3.76 6.36
CA ASN A 72 -8.51 -2.56 6.58
C ASN A 72 -9.73 -2.80 7.48
N ALA A 73 -10.32 -4.01 7.50
CA ALA A 73 -11.39 -4.35 8.45
C ALA A 73 -10.91 -4.23 9.92
N PHE A 74 -9.66 -4.59 10.19
CA PHE A 74 -9.06 -4.46 11.52
C PHE A 74 -8.46 -3.08 11.80
N ALA A 75 -8.30 -2.23 10.78
CA ALA A 75 -7.65 -0.93 10.94
C ALA A 75 -8.41 0.02 11.88
N ILE A 76 -9.75 0.09 11.76
CA ILE A 76 -10.59 0.96 12.61
C ILE A 76 -10.58 0.51 14.09
N PRO A 77 -10.76 -0.78 14.43
CA PRO A 77 -10.58 -1.26 15.80
C PRO A 77 -9.20 -0.94 16.38
N ILE A 78 -8.12 -1.10 15.60
CA ILE A 78 -6.76 -0.81 16.04
C ILE A 78 -6.59 0.70 16.31
N MET A 79 -7.07 1.55 15.40
CA MET A 79 -7.03 3.01 15.55
C MET A 79 -7.81 3.51 16.78
N ASN A 80 -8.92 2.85 17.12
CA ASN A 80 -9.70 3.17 18.32
C ASN A 80 -9.00 2.77 19.63
N ARG A 81 -8.07 1.80 19.60
CA ARG A 81 -7.35 1.32 20.80
C ARG A 81 -5.97 1.95 20.99
N LEU A 82 -5.20 2.11 19.93
CA LEU A 82 -3.81 2.63 19.95
C LEU A 82 -3.70 4.11 19.60
N GLY A 83 -4.75 4.69 19.02
CA GLY A 83 -4.74 6.05 18.49
C GLY A 83 -4.33 6.13 17.02
N MET A 84 -4.93 7.07 16.28
CA MET A 84 -4.74 7.17 14.83
C MET A 84 -3.32 7.53 14.40
N ALA A 85 -2.61 8.36 15.18
CA ALA A 85 -1.24 8.78 14.85
C ALA A 85 -0.23 7.63 14.94
N LEU A 86 -0.35 6.77 15.97
CA LEU A 86 0.50 5.60 16.12
C LEU A 86 0.20 4.55 15.05
N ALA A 87 -1.08 4.29 14.76
CA ALA A 87 -1.47 3.33 13.74
C ALA A 87 -0.94 3.71 12.34
N ILE A 88 -1.05 4.99 11.96
CA ILE A 88 -0.56 5.46 10.65
C ILE A 88 0.97 5.49 10.59
N LEU A 89 1.67 5.80 11.70
CA LEU A 89 3.13 5.75 11.75
C LEU A 89 3.63 4.32 11.50
N VAL A 90 3.10 3.35 12.24
CA VAL A 90 3.44 1.92 12.08
C VAL A 90 3.19 1.46 10.64
N TRP A 91 2.06 1.88 10.03
CA TRP A 91 1.74 1.54 8.65
C TRP A 91 2.77 2.08 7.64
N ASN A 92 3.19 3.34 7.79
CA ASN A 92 4.21 3.94 6.93
C ASN A 92 5.57 3.29 7.12
N THR A 93 5.96 2.97 8.37
CA THR A 93 7.21 2.27 8.66
C THR A 93 7.23 0.88 8.03
N ILE A 94 6.14 0.11 8.16
CA ILE A 94 6.02 -1.21 7.51
C ILE A 94 6.09 -1.05 5.99
N SER A 95 5.41 -0.07 5.40
CA SER A 95 5.43 0.18 3.95
C SER A 95 6.83 0.51 3.43
N CYS A 96 7.59 1.33 4.16
CA CYS A 96 8.98 1.66 3.86
C CYS A 96 9.91 0.45 3.99
N LEU A 97 9.76 -0.33 5.07
CA LEU A 97 10.55 -1.56 5.30
C LEU A 97 10.27 -2.62 4.24
N THR A 98 9.00 -2.84 3.89
CA THR A 98 8.61 -3.79 2.84
C THR A 98 9.11 -3.33 1.47
N GLY A 99 9.05 -2.02 1.17
CA GLY A 99 9.61 -1.45 -0.07
C GLY A 99 11.13 -1.65 -0.16
N TRP A 100 11.85 -1.44 0.94
CA TRP A 100 13.29 -1.71 1.03
C TRP A 100 13.61 -3.19 0.86
N ALA A 101 12.92 -4.08 1.59
CA ALA A 101 13.14 -5.52 1.55
C ALA A 101 12.85 -6.09 0.15
N THR A 102 11.78 -5.62 -0.50
CA THR A 102 11.44 -5.99 -1.88
C THR A 102 12.55 -5.62 -2.85
N SER A 103 13.11 -4.41 -2.72
CA SER A 103 14.23 -3.93 -3.55
C SER A 103 15.48 -4.80 -3.36
N ARG A 104 15.77 -5.26 -2.13
CA ARG A 104 16.92 -6.12 -1.83
C ARG A 104 16.73 -7.56 -2.29
N LEU A 105 15.53 -8.12 -2.18
CA LEU A 105 15.24 -9.47 -2.67
C LEU A 105 15.37 -9.54 -4.20
N ILE A 106 14.94 -8.50 -4.91
CA ILE A 106 15.14 -8.38 -6.36
C ILE A 106 16.64 -8.27 -6.70
N PHE A 107 17.40 -7.50 -5.91
CA PHE A 107 18.85 -7.35 -6.09
C PHE A 107 19.65 -8.64 -5.82
N LEU A 108 19.28 -9.43 -4.81
CA LEU A 108 19.96 -10.68 -4.43
C LEU A 108 19.67 -11.87 -5.37
N GLY A 109 19.02 -11.64 -6.51
CA GLY A 109 18.69 -12.68 -7.48
C GLY A 109 17.39 -13.45 -7.18
N TYR A 110 16.73 -13.19 -6.05
CA TYR A 110 15.41 -13.75 -5.71
C TYR A 110 14.27 -12.95 -6.38
N ALA A 111 14.39 -12.71 -7.69
CA ALA A 111 13.47 -11.89 -8.45
C ALA A 111 12.03 -12.42 -8.42
N SER A 112 11.82 -13.75 -8.34
CA SER A 112 10.48 -14.35 -8.26
C SER A 112 9.77 -13.97 -6.96
N ILE A 113 10.47 -14.07 -5.82
CA ILE A 113 9.95 -13.72 -4.49
C ILE A 113 9.76 -12.20 -4.38
N GLY A 114 10.71 -11.41 -4.86
CA GLY A 114 10.60 -9.95 -4.87
C GLY A 114 9.42 -9.45 -5.71
N LYS A 115 9.21 -10.03 -6.91
CA LYS A 115 8.05 -9.72 -7.76
C LYS A 115 6.73 -10.18 -7.14
N PHE A 116 6.72 -11.30 -6.43
CA PHE A 116 5.55 -11.78 -5.70
C PHE A 116 5.14 -10.82 -4.58
N ILE A 117 6.09 -10.39 -3.74
CA ILE A 117 5.85 -9.41 -2.68
C ILE A 117 5.42 -8.06 -3.27
N ALA A 118 6.06 -7.62 -4.35
CA ALA A 118 5.67 -6.40 -5.06
C ALA A 118 4.24 -6.48 -5.61
N SER A 119 3.84 -7.63 -6.16
CA SER A 119 2.48 -7.85 -6.66
C SER A 119 1.42 -7.88 -5.56
N LEU A 120 1.80 -8.27 -4.34
CA LEU A 120 0.93 -8.26 -3.16
C LEU A 120 0.78 -6.86 -2.55
N CYS A 121 1.88 -6.08 -2.51
CA CYS A 121 1.90 -4.76 -1.89
C CYS A 121 1.53 -3.60 -2.84
N TYR A 122 1.84 -3.72 -4.13
CA TYR A 122 1.59 -2.69 -5.13
C TYR A 122 0.79 -3.29 -6.28
N ARG A 123 -0.49 -2.93 -6.36
CA ARG A 123 -1.40 -3.29 -7.46
C ARG A 123 -0.95 -2.80 -8.84
N TYR A 124 0.20 -2.11 -8.94
CA TYR A 124 0.85 -1.63 -10.16
C TYR A 124 2.35 -1.94 -10.23
N GLY A 125 2.75 -3.18 -9.92
CA GLY A 125 4.07 -3.73 -10.30
C GLY A 125 4.30 -3.86 -11.81
N LEU A 126 3.69 -3.00 -12.64
CA LEU A 126 3.77 -3.01 -14.10
C LEU A 126 5.02 -2.29 -14.64
N PHE A 127 5.77 -1.59 -13.79
CA PHE A 127 7.10 -1.14 -14.17
C PHE A 127 8.09 -2.22 -13.79
N GLY A 128 8.61 -2.91 -14.81
CA GLY A 128 9.82 -3.70 -14.72
C GLY A 128 10.96 -2.81 -14.27
N LEU A 129 11.05 -2.58 -12.95
CA LEU A 129 12.14 -1.90 -12.31
C LEU A 129 13.38 -2.76 -12.59
N PRO A 130 14.33 -2.30 -13.44
CA PRO A 130 15.61 -2.97 -13.54
C PRO A 130 16.22 -3.00 -12.13
N ALA A 131 16.97 -4.05 -11.81
CA ALA A 131 17.64 -4.18 -10.51
C ALA A 131 18.36 -2.86 -10.19
N ALA A 132 17.77 -2.07 -9.27
CA ALA A 132 18.30 -0.76 -8.95
C ALA A 132 19.51 -0.98 -8.06
N VAL A 133 20.70 -0.85 -8.65
CA VAL A 133 21.97 -0.86 -7.92
C VAL A 133 21.91 0.29 -6.90
N PRO A 134 22.07 0.02 -5.60
CA PRO A 134 22.07 1.10 -4.61
C PRO A 134 23.24 2.04 -4.89
N ALA A 135 22.95 3.32 -5.10
CA ALA A 135 23.97 4.34 -5.42
C ALA A 135 25.07 4.44 -4.34
N SER A 136 24.77 4.08 -3.09
CA SER A 136 25.77 3.77 -2.05
C SER A 136 25.17 2.87 -0.96
N LEU A 137 25.95 1.91 -0.46
CA LEU A 137 25.54 1.06 0.68
C LEU A 137 25.37 1.90 1.97
N ILE A 138 26.24 2.89 2.16
CA ILE A 138 26.32 3.69 3.40
C ILE A 138 25.05 4.53 3.58
N LEU A 139 24.60 5.23 2.54
CA LEU A 139 23.38 6.05 2.60
C LEU A 139 22.12 5.18 2.84
N ASN A 140 22.15 3.93 2.39
CA ASN A 140 21.05 2.98 2.57
C ASN A 140 20.93 2.54 4.04
N TYR A 141 22.04 2.18 4.70
CA TYR A 141 22.03 1.83 6.13
C TYR A 141 21.74 3.04 7.03
N ILE A 142 22.23 4.23 6.69
CA ILE A 142 21.86 5.48 7.40
C ILE A 142 20.37 5.76 7.29
N GLY A 143 19.78 5.56 6.10
CA GLY A 143 18.34 5.69 5.89
C GLY A 143 17.52 4.72 6.75
N ILE A 144 17.98 3.47 6.94
CA ILE A 144 17.33 2.49 7.83
C ILE A 144 17.44 2.94 9.29
N VAL A 145 18.62 3.40 9.73
CA VAL A 145 18.81 3.88 11.11
C VAL A 145 17.91 5.09 11.38
N ALA A 146 17.81 6.03 10.44
CA ALA A 146 16.90 7.17 10.55
C ALA A 146 15.42 6.74 10.54
N LEU A 147 15.05 5.68 9.81
CA LEU A 147 13.69 5.15 9.78
C LEU A 147 13.31 4.39 11.07
N ILE A 148 14.28 3.72 11.71
CA ILE A 148 14.09 3.02 12.99
C ILE A 148 14.13 3.99 14.18
N ALA A 149 14.93 5.07 14.08
CA ALA A 149 15.06 6.10 15.11
C ALA A 149 14.03 7.23 15.04
N GLY A 150 13.24 7.28 13.95
CA GLY A 150 12.17 8.26 13.73
C GLY A 150 10.91 8.00 14.55
#